data_AF-A0A519Z7W2-F1
#
_entry.id   AF-A0A519Z7W2-F1
#
_cell.length_a   1.000
_cell.length_b   1.000
_cell.length_c   1.000
_cell.angle_alpha   90.00
_cell.angle_beta   90.00
_cell.angle_gamma   90.00
#
_symmetry.space_group_name_H-M   'P 1'
#
loop_
_entity.id
_entity.type
_entity.pdbx_description
1 polymer ?
#
loop_
_entity_poly.entity_id
_entity_poly.type
_entity_poly.pdbx_seq_one_letter_code
_entity_poly.pdbx_strand_id
1 'polypeptide(L)'
;DKYGPFDIAILECGQYNDYWPLIHMSPEQTIQAAKELKAMVYLPVHWGKFLLAWHDWDDPIVRAVKKARAENLKITTPIMGESIILDEYYPEKEWWLDVATDKAAK
;
A
#
# COMPACT_ATOMS: atom_id res chain seq x y z
N ASP A 1 -12.34 1.90 17.98
CA ASP A 1 -12.35 1.79 19.45
C ASP A 1 -12.69 0.42 20.04
N LYS A 2 -13.46 -0.46 19.39
CA LYS A 2 -13.85 -1.74 20.00
C LYS A 2 -12.77 -2.84 19.99
N TYR A 3 -11.92 -2.89 18.97
CA TYR A 3 -11.03 -4.05 18.73
C TYR A 3 -9.56 -3.71 18.49
N GLY A 4 -9.20 -2.41 18.40
CA GLY A 4 -7.82 -1.97 18.17
C GLY A 4 -7.15 -1.42 19.43
N PRO A 5 -5.84 -1.08 19.37
CA PRO A 5 -5.02 -0.98 18.16
C PRO A 5 -4.68 -2.34 17.52
N PHE A 6 -4.35 -2.33 16.24
CA PHE A 6 -3.94 -3.51 15.50
C PHE A 6 -2.43 -3.46 15.22
N ASP A 7 -1.73 -4.59 15.30
CA ASP A 7 -0.31 -4.64 14.94
C ASP A 7 -0.10 -4.35 13.45
N ILE A 8 -0.99 -4.90 12.62
CA ILE A 8 -0.97 -4.74 11.17
C ILE A 8 -2.37 -4.54 10.61
N ALA A 9 -2.52 -3.60 9.67
CA ALA A 9 -3.69 -3.46 8.83
C ALA A 9 -3.32 -3.80 7.38
N ILE A 10 -3.99 -4.80 6.83
CA ILE A 10 -3.86 -5.22 5.43
C ILE A 10 -5.04 -4.62 4.69
N LEU A 11 -4.81 -3.55 3.93
CA LEU A 11 -5.85 -2.83 3.22
C LEU A 11 -5.46 -2.67 1.75
N GLU A 12 -6.45 -2.65 0.86
CA GLU A 12 -6.23 -2.36 -0.55
C GLU A 12 -5.53 -1.01 -0.75
N CYS A 13 -4.96 -0.78 -1.93
CA CYS A 13 -4.62 0.57 -2.41
C CYS A 13 -4.75 0.72 -3.93
N GLY A 14 -5.02 -0.35 -4.67
CA GLY A 14 -5.17 -0.32 -6.13
C GLY A 14 -6.60 -0.54 -6.59
N GLN A 15 -6.80 -0.42 -7.90
CA GLN A 15 -8.10 -0.52 -8.58
C GLN A 15 -9.12 0.57 -8.23
N TYR A 16 -8.67 1.70 -7.67
CA TYR A 16 -9.55 2.84 -7.43
C TYR A 16 -9.93 3.54 -8.73
N ASN A 17 -11.11 4.15 -8.70
CA ASN A 17 -11.55 5.12 -9.70
C ASN A 17 -12.72 5.93 -9.14
N ASP A 18 -12.87 7.17 -9.59
CA ASP A 18 -13.97 8.07 -9.22
C ASP A 18 -15.35 7.51 -9.62
N TYR A 19 -15.41 6.57 -10.58
CA TYR A 19 -16.66 5.92 -11.01
C TYR A 19 -17.14 4.80 -10.07
N TRP A 20 -16.31 4.27 -9.18
CA TRP A 20 -16.71 3.20 -8.25
C TRP A 20 -16.16 3.39 -6.82
N PRO A 21 -16.39 4.56 -6.21
CA PRO A 21 -15.80 4.94 -4.92
C PRO A 21 -16.36 4.15 -3.73
N LEU A 22 -17.45 3.39 -3.94
CA LEU A 22 -18.11 2.59 -2.89
C LEU A 22 -17.55 1.17 -2.76
N ILE A 23 -16.72 0.74 -3.71
CA ILE A 23 -16.19 -0.64 -3.74
C ILE A 23 -14.66 -0.70 -3.79
N HIS A 24 -13.99 0.43 -4.00
CA HIS A 24 -12.53 0.55 -3.89
C HIS A 24 -12.16 1.88 -3.25
N MET A 25 -11.27 1.83 -2.28
CA MET A 25 -10.65 3.02 -1.69
C MET A 25 -9.46 3.53 -2.52
N SER A 26 -9.28 4.84 -2.57
CA SER A 26 -8.03 5.45 -3.04
C SER A 26 -6.86 5.14 -2.09
N PRO A 27 -5.59 5.24 -2.54
CA PRO A 27 -4.43 5.04 -1.68
C PRO A 27 -4.49 5.92 -0.42
N GLU A 28 -4.91 7.17 -0.55
CA GLU A 28 -5.00 8.11 0.58
C GLU A 28 -6.10 7.74 1.57
N GLN A 29 -7.25 7.26 1.08
CA GLN A 29 -8.34 6.78 1.94
C GLN A 29 -7.90 5.55 2.75
N THR A 30 -7.05 4.70 2.19
CA THR A 30 -6.57 3.49 2.88
C THR A 30 -5.58 3.82 4.00
N ILE A 31 -4.76 4.86 3.82
CA ILE A 31 -3.93 5.41 4.90
C ILE A 31 -4.80 5.99 6.01
N GLN A 32 -5.87 6.71 5.65
CA GLN A 32 -6.82 7.23 6.64
C GLN A 32 -7.49 6.10 7.42
N ALA A 33 -7.97 5.05 6.74
CA ALA A 33 -8.56 3.88 7.36
C ALA A 33 -7.58 3.16 8.30
N ALA A 34 -6.31 2.97 7.90
CA ALA A 34 -5.29 2.37 8.76
C ALA A 34 -5.06 3.19 10.06
N LYS A 35 -5.09 4.52 9.98
CA LYS A 35 -4.99 5.40 11.17
C LYS A 35 -6.23 5.30 12.06
N GLU A 36 -7.43 5.25 11.48
CA GLU A 36 -8.69 5.08 12.22
C GLU A 36 -8.75 3.73 12.93
N LEU A 37 -8.17 2.69 12.32
CA LEU A 37 -7.95 1.39 12.95
C LEU A 37 -6.88 1.43 14.06
N LYS A 38 -6.11 2.51 14.18
CA LYS A 38 -4.93 2.60 15.06
C LYS A 38 -3.94 1.48 14.77
N ALA A 39 -3.70 1.20 13.48
CA ALA A 39 -2.75 0.19 13.06
C ALA A 39 -1.32 0.66 13.30
N MET A 40 -0.46 -0.22 13.83
CA MET A 40 0.96 0.09 13.99
C MET A 40 1.70 0.04 12.65
N VAL A 41 1.34 -0.91 11.77
CA VAL A 41 1.88 -1.04 10.42
C VAL A 41 0.77 -1.19 9.39
N TYR A 42 0.93 -0.52 8.25
CA TYR A 42 0.09 -0.70 7.07
C TYR A 42 0.79 -1.59 6.03
N LEU A 43 0.10 -2.64 5.58
CA LEU A 43 0.49 -3.46 4.43
C LEU A 43 -0.47 -3.18 3.25
N PRO A 44 -0.03 -2.44 2.21
CA PRO A 44 -0.80 -2.21 0.99
C PRO A 44 -0.94 -3.49 0.17
N VAL A 45 -2.18 -3.84 -0.15
CA VAL A 45 -2.51 -4.95 -1.08
C VAL A 45 -3.31 -4.44 -2.28
N HIS A 46 -3.69 -5.35 -3.18
CA HIS A 46 -4.52 -5.05 -4.35
C HIS A 46 -3.83 -4.22 -5.46
N TRP A 47 -2.50 -4.22 -5.48
CA TRP A 47 -1.65 -3.58 -6.50
C TRP A 47 -0.57 -4.56 -6.99
N GLY A 48 0.19 -4.19 -8.04
CA GLY A 48 1.40 -4.92 -8.45
C GLY A 48 1.21 -6.26 -9.18
N LYS A 49 -0.03 -6.68 -9.50
CA LYS A 49 -0.32 -7.93 -10.23
C LYS A 49 -1.13 -7.73 -11.52
N PHE A 50 -2.32 -7.15 -11.40
CA PHE A 50 -3.22 -6.90 -12.53
C PHE A 50 -3.61 -5.43 -12.55
N LEU A 51 -3.79 -4.86 -13.74
CA LEU A 51 -4.34 -3.53 -13.92
C LEU A 51 -5.79 -3.64 -14.42
N LEU A 52 -6.74 -3.38 -13.52
CA LEU A 52 -8.20 -3.50 -13.78
C LEU A 52 -8.92 -2.15 -13.61
N ALA A 53 -8.16 -1.06 -13.43
CA ALA A 53 -8.65 0.31 -13.35
C ALA A 53 -7.75 1.26 -14.15
N TRP A 54 -8.13 2.53 -14.22
CA TRP A 54 -7.40 3.56 -14.99
C TRP A 54 -6.37 4.28 -14.11
N HIS A 55 -5.22 3.65 -13.93
CA HIS A 55 -4.02 4.22 -13.34
C HIS A 55 -2.79 3.43 -13.84
N ASP A 56 -1.57 3.93 -13.64
CA ASP A 56 -0.38 3.11 -13.90
C ASP A 56 -0.25 2.01 -12.86
N TRP A 57 0.46 0.93 -13.17
CA TRP A 57 0.54 -0.25 -12.29
C TRP A 57 1.18 0.04 -10.91
N ASP A 58 2.04 1.05 -10.85
CA ASP A 58 2.81 1.50 -9.68
C ASP A 58 2.25 2.79 -9.03
N ASP A 59 1.35 3.53 -9.70
CA ASP A 59 0.69 4.71 -9.13
C ASP A 59 0.07 4.45 -7.73
N PRO A 60 -0.64 3.32 -7.49
CA PRO A 60 -1.19 2.99 -6.17
C PRO A 60 -0.17 3.03 -5.04
N ILE A 61 0.98 2.37 -5.22
CA ILE A 61 1.97 2.23 -4.15
C ILE A 61 2.76 3.52 -3.95
N VAL A 62 3.08 4.23 -5.03
CA VAL A 62 3.78 5.53 -4.96
C VAL A 62 2.95 6.51 -4.13
N ARG A 63 1.64 6.57 -4.38
CA ARG A 63 0.71 7.43 -3.63
C ARG A 63 0.54 6.97 -2.18
N ALA A 64 0.37 5.67 -1.94
CA ALA A 64 0.24 5.12 -0.60
C ALA A 64 1.47 5.41 0.27
N VAL A 65 2.69 5.15 -0.23
CA VAL A 65 3.95 5.43 0.47
C VAL A 65 4.11 6.92 0.75
N LYS A 66 3.84 7.77 -0.25
CA LYS A 66 3.90 9.23 -0.08
C LYS A 66 2.96 9.71 1.03
N LYS A 67 1.71 9.23 1.04
CA LYS A 67 0.72 9.62 2.05
C LYS A 67 1.06 9.05 3.43
N ALA A 68 1.51 7.79 3.52
CA ALA A 68 1.94 7.17 4.77
C ALA A 68 3.09 7.96 5.44
N ARG A 69 4.11 8.34 4.66
CA ARG A 69 5.21 9.19 5.13
C ARG A 69 4.74 10.55 5.62
N ALA A 70 3.86 11.21 4.87
CA ALA A 70 3.32 12.51 5.25
C ALA A 70 2.51 12.46 6.56
N GLU A 71 1.87 11.33 6.85
CA GLU A 71 1.04 11.09 8.03
C GLU A 71 1.78 10.37 9.17
N ASN A 72 3.09 10.11 9.00
CA ASN A 72 3.93 9.37 9.93
C ASN A 72 3.38 7.98 10.32
N LEU A 73 2.73 7.29 9.35
CA LEU A 73 2.27 5.92 9.49
C LEU A 73 3.32 4.96 8.92
N LYS A 74 3.71 3.95 9.70
CA LYS A 74 4.64 2.91 9.23
C LYS A 74 3.97 2.08 8.13
N ILE A 75 4.66 1.91 7.01
CA ILE A 75 4.21 1.14 5.86
C ILE A 75 5.26 0.08 5.54
N THR A 76 4.82 -1.15 5.27
CA THR A 76 5.70 -2.25 4.85
C THR A 76 5.41 -2.64 3.41
N THR A 77 6.45 -2.89 2.63
CA THR A 77 6.38 -3.15 1.19
C THR A 77 7.20 -4.39 0.83
N PRO A 78 6.81 -5.58 1.31
CA PRO A 78 7.47 -6.82 0.92
C PRO A 78 7.43 -7.00 -0.59
N ILE A 79 8.52 -7.51 -1.18
CA ILE A 79 8.46 -8.02 -2.55
C ILE A 79 7.60 -9.30 -2.57
N MET A 80 7.05 -9.66 -3.73
CA MET A 80 6.22 -10.86 -3.88
C MET A 80 6.95 -12.12 -3.34
N GLY A 81 6.38 -12.73 -2.30
CA GLY A 81 6.92 -13.91 -1.63
C GLY A 81 7.84 -13.63 -0.43
N GLU A 82 8.20 -12.37 -0.18
CA GLU A 82 8.95 -11.97 1.02
C GLU A 82 8.06 -12.00 2.26
N SER A 83 8.60 -12.52 3.37
CA SER A 83 7.86 -12.65 4.63
C SER A 83 7.91 -11.38 5.46
N ILE A 84 6.84 -11.12 6.19
CA ILE A 84 6.79 -10.15 7.28
C ILE A 84 6.78 -10.94 8.59
N ILE A 85 7.60 -10.53 9.55
CA ILE A 85 7.62 -11.10 10.90
C ILE A 85 7.17 -10.01 11.86
N LEU A 86 6.04 -10.23 12.53
CA LEU A 86 5.49 -9.24 13.45
C LEU A 86 6.52 -8.92 14.55
N ASP A 87 6.65 -7.63 14.83
CA ASP A 87 7.59 -7.03 15.80
C ASP A 87 9.08 -7.24 15.52
N GLU A 88 9.45 -7.84 14.39
CA GLU A 88 10.83 -8.18 14.05
C GLU A 88 11.24 -7.64 12.67
N TYR A 89 10.47 -7.96 11.62
CA TYR A 89 10.88 -7.70 10.25
C TYR A 89 9.72 -7.20 9.38
N TYR A 90 9.84 -5.94 8.97
CA TYR A 90 8.92 -5.26 8.07
C TYR A 90 9.74 -4.69 6.91
N PRO A 91 9.79 -5.34 5.73
CA PRO A 91 10.47 -4.78 4.57
C PRO A 91 9.88 -3.42 4.19
N GLU A 92 10.72 -2.45 3.82
CA GLU A 92 10.29 -1.08 3.42
C GLU A 92 10.92 -0.65 2.08
N LYS A 93 11.46 -1.61 1.32
CA LYS A 93 12.11 -1.31 0.04
C LYS A 93 11.06 -0.89 -0.99
N GLU A 94 11.33 0.22 -1.69
CA GLU A 94 10.56 0.64 -2.86
C GLU A 94 10.92 -0.16 -4.11
N TRP A 95 10.70 -1.47 -4.08
CA TRP A 95 11.19 -2.41 -5.10
C TRP A 95 10.63 -2.15 -6.51
N TRP A 96 9.51 -1.44 -6.64
CA TRP A 96 8.95 -1.07 -7.95
C TRP A 96 9.83 -0.09 -8.73
N LEU A 97 10.67 0.69 -8.04
CA LEU A 97 11.63 1.59 -8.68
C LEU A 97 12.70 0.82 -9.47
N ASP A 98 13.04 -0.39 -9.01
CA ASP A 98 14.02 -1.26 -9.69
C ASP A 98 13.45 -1.91 -10.96
N VAL A 99 12.11 -1.96 -11.10
CA VAL A 99 11.43 -2.50 -12.29
C VAL A 99 11.31 -1.43 -13.38
N ALA A 100 11.18 -0.16 -12.99
CA ALA A 100 11.02 0.95 -13.92
C ALA A 100 12.30 1.23 -14.73
N THR A 101 13.48 0.93 -14.18
CA THR A 101 14.78 1.13 -14.83
C THR A 101 15.04 0.16 -16.00
N ASP A 102 14.38 -1.00 -16.02
CA ASP A 102 14.53 -2.01 -17.08
C ASP A 102 13.85 -1.63 -18.41
N LYS A 103 12.95 -0.64 -18.40
CA LYS A 103 12.32 -0.12 -19.64
C LYS A 103 13.21 0.87 -20.40
N ALA A 104 14.20 1.49 -19.75
CA ALA A 104 15.14 2.40 -20.42
C ALA A 104 16.30 1.66 -21.13
N ALA A 105 16.41 0.34 -20.92
CA ALA A 105 17.47 -0.51 -21.47
C ALA A 105 17.02 -1.39 -22.66
N LYS A 106 15.83 -1.15 -23.23
CA LYS A 106 15.33 -1.82 -24.45
C LYS A 106 14.89 -0.83 -25.51
#